data_AF-A0A833E8P1-F1
#
_entry.id   AF-A0A833E8P1-F1
#
_cell.length_a   1.000
_cell.length_b   1.000
_cell.length_c   1.000
_cell.angle_alpha   90.00
_cell.angle_beta   90.00
_cell.angle_gamma   90.00
#
_symmetry.space_group_name_H-M   'P 1'
#
loop_
_entity.id
_entity.type
_entity.pdbx_description
1 polymer ?
#
loop_
_entity_poly.entity_id
_entity_poly.type
_entity_poly.pdbx_seq_one_letter_code
_entity_poly.pdbx_strand_id
1 'polypeptide(L)'
;MHPAQRRQQRLATLNELLLPLLRGARRYYAAWRIVNPLLAGVTRLDQTRDYTITILTLQLPASNPLVVALYTSTQESRPVSPSQLLRRIRRLRSHVARLRGRVFNSADIMYILYAPKGYTTGSKRLARREAVNLAVKVKDALKTLARYIGKRLSRLAQKLRGKKVWGELPLLLYALQELASSLGTSLHLISREHAIRLAEQGGKL
;
A
#
# COMPACT_ATOMS: atom_id res chain seq x y z
N MET A 1 9.10 -28.40 6.43
CA MET A 1 8.53 -27.26 7.18
C MET A 1 7.07 -27.53 7.54
N HIS A 2 6.80 -27.61 8.84
CA HIS A 2 5.48 -27.86 9.44
C HIS A 2 4.49 -26.73 9.12
N PRO A 3 3.17 -26.98 8.97
CA PRO A 3 2.18 -25.94 8.64
C PRO A 3 2.21 -24.73 9.58
N ALA A 4 2.41 -24.95 10.88
CA ALA A 4 2.52 -23.87 11.87
C ALA A 4 3.73 -22.96 11.61
N GLN A 5 4.89 -23.54 11.27
CA GLN A 5 6.11 -22.78 10.93
C GLN A 5 5.89 -21.92 9.68
N ARG A 6 5.21 -22.46 8.65
CA ARG A 6 4.87 -21.69 7.43
C ARG A 6 4.00 -20.48 7.76
N ARG A 7 3.01 -20.67 8.64
CA ARG A 7 2.10 -19.62 9.09
C ARG A 7 2.86 -18.52 9.82
N GLN A 8 3.74 -18.88 10.76
CA GLN A 8 4.56 -17.92 11.51
C GLN A 8 5.52 -17.13 10.62
N GLN A 9 6.19 -17.81 9.67
CA GLN A 9 7.08 -17.16 8.70
C GLN A 9 6.34 -16.12 7.84
N ARG A 10 5.13 -16.45 7.37
CA ARG A 10 4.29 -15.50 6.61
C ARG A 10 3.90 -14.30 7.45
N LEU A 11 3.47 -14.54 8.68
CA LEU A 11 3.10 -13.47 9.60
C LEU A 11 4.29 -12.53 9.87
N ALA A 12 5.48 -13.08 10.12
CA ALA A 12 6.69 -12.28 10.29
C ALA A 12 6.99 -11.41 9.06
N THR A 13 6.96 -12.02 7.87
CA THR A 13 7.16 -11.31 6.59
C THR A 13 6.13 -10.21 6.38
N LEU A 14 4.86 -10.48 6.71
CA LEU A 14 3.78 -9.51 6.58
C LEU A 14 3.93 -8.35 7.57
N ASN A 15 4.35 -8.62 8.80
CA ASN A 15 4.59 -7.58 9.79
C ASN A 15 5.71 -6.64 9.32
N GLU A 16 6.80 -7.17 8.76
CA GLU A 16 7.86 -6.34 8.18
C GLU A 16 7.37 -5.47 7.02
N LEU A 17 6.44 -5.97 6.20
CA LEU A 17 5.88 -5.24 5.05
C LEU A 17 4.82 -4.20 5.45
N LEU A 18 3.91 -4.55 6.36
CA LEU A 18 2.71 -3.78 6.64
C LEU A 18 2.87 -2.82 7.82
N LEU A 19 3.68 -3.15 8.83
CA LEU A 19 3.86 -2.27 9.99
C LEU A 19 4.38 -0.87 9.63
N PRO A 20 5.35 -0.71 8.70
CA PRO A 20 5.76 0.62 8.25
C PRO A 20 4.57 1.44 7.72
N LEU A 21 3.76 0.85 6.83
CA LEU A 21 2.58 1.49 6.27
C LEU A 21 1.55 1.87 7.34
N LEU A 22 1.28 0.96 8.29
CA LEU A 22 0.33 1.20 9.37
C LEU A 22 0.81 2.32 10.33
N ARG A 23 2.11 2.39 10.60
CA ARG A 23 2.71 3.48 11.38
C ARG A 23 2.57 4.83 10.68
N GLY A 24 2.86 4.89 9.38
CA GLY A 24 2.61 6.09 8.56
C GLY A 24 1.12 6.46 8.54
N ALA A 25 0.25 5.46 8.40
CA ALA A 25 -1.19 5.67 8.37
C ALA A 25 -1.75 6.26 9.66
N ARG A 26 -1.31 5.75 10.81
CA ARG A 26 -1.70 6.26 12.13
C ARG A 26 -1.43 7.77 12.27
N ARG A 27 -0.32 8.27 11.73
CA ARG A 27 0.06 9.68 11.84
C ARG A 27 -0.85 10.59 11.05
N TYR A 28 -1.11 10.28 9.78
CA TYR A 28 -1.99 11.13 8.99
C TYR A 28 -3.46 11.01 9.37
N TYR A 29 -3.93 9.83 9.84
CA TYR A 29 -5.31 9.72 10.34
C TYR A 29 -5.55 10.61 11.56
N ALA A 30 -4.55 10.79 12.42
CA ALA A 30 -4.66 11.70 13.56
C ALA A 30 -4.80 13.17 13.13
N ALA A 31 -4.22 13.55 11.99
CA ALA A 31 -4.43 14.87 11.40
C ALA A 31 -5.78 14.97 10.70
N TRP A 32 -6.14 13.95 9.90
CA TRP A 32 -7.38 13.93 9.14
C TRP A 32 -8.61 13.92 10.05
N ARG A 33 -8.57 13.22 11.19
CA ARG A 33 -9.66 13.19 12.16
C ARG A 33 -10.01 14.56 12.76
N ILE A 34 -9.07 15.50 12.80
CA ILE A 34 -9.33 16.87 13.27
C ILE A 34 -10.27 17.59 12.29
N VAL A 35 -10.02 17.41 10.99
CA VAL A 35 -10.78 18.10 9.92
C VAL A 35 -12.04 17.33 9.52
N ASN A 36 -12.00 15.99 9.55
CA ASN A 36 -13.11 15.13 9.18
C ASN A 36 -13.21 13.91 10.13
N PRO A 37 -13.91 14.05 11.27
CA PRO A 37 -14.04 12.98 12.26
C PRO A 37 -14.79 11.75 11.74
N LEU A 38 -15.71 11.94 10.78
CA LEU A 38 -16.64 10.92 10.30
C LEU A 38 -16.00 9.98 9.25
N LEU A 39 -15.06 10.47 8.44
CA LEU A 39 -14.40 9.69 7.39
C LEU A 39 -12.99 9.20 7.77
N ALA A 40 -12.40 9.72 8.84
CA ALA A 40 -11.03 9.39 9.23
C ALA A 40 -10.90 8.05 9.96
N GLY A 41 -10.16 7.11 9.34
CA GLY A 41 -9.44 6.07 10.09
C GLY A 41 -9.87 4.62 9.88
N VAL A 42 -10.64 4.29 8.84
CA VAL A 42 -10.95 2.87 8.57
C VAL A 42 -9.84 2.24 7.72
N THR A 43 -8.75 1.86 8.38
CA THR A 43 -7.86 0.85 7.81
C THR A 43 -8.52 -0.52 7.97
N ARG A 44 -8.73 -1.23 6.86
CA ARG A 44 -9.25 -2.60 6.89
C ARG A 44 -8.18 -3.58 6.47
N LEU A 45 -8.01 -4.63 7.26
CA LEU A 45 -7.14 -5.75 6.97
C LEU A 45 -8.00 -6.99 6.71
N ASP A 46 -7.95 -7.52 5.49
CA ASP A 46 -8.58 -8.79 5.12
C ASP A 46 -7.49 -9.83 4.85
N GLN A 47 -7.61 -11.02 5.44
CA GLN A 47 -6.57 -12.03 5.37
C GLN A 47 -7.11 -13.45 5.37
N THR A 48 -6.46 -14.33 4.64
CA THR A 48 -6.69 -15.78 4.73
C THR A 48 -6.14 -16.32 6.05
N ARG A 49 -6.74 -17.39 6.60
CA ARG A 49 -6.31 -18.03 7.87
C ARG A 49 -4.82 -18.39 7.93
N ASP A 50 -4.24 -18.73 6.78
CA ASP A 50 -2.84 -19.13 6.63
C ASP A 50 -1.91 -17.98 6.23
N TYR A 51 -2.41 -16.73 6.26
CA TYR A 51 -1.71 -15.50 5.89
C TYR A 51 -1.07 -15.51 4.48
N THR A 52 -1.51 -16.41 3.60
CA THR A 52 -1.00 -16.44 2.23
C THR A 52 -1.46 -15.22 1.45
N ILE A 53 -2.71 -14.79 1.63
CA ILE A 53 -3.25 -13.58 1.02
C ILE A 53 -3.59 -12.61 2.14
N THR A 54 -3.09 -11.39 2.00
CA THR A 54 -3.37 -10.28 2.93
C THR A 54 -3.65 -9.03 2.11
N ILE A 55 -4.77 -8.38 2.37
CA ILE A 55 -5.21 -7.17 1.67
C ILE A 55 -5.37 -6.08 2.72
N LEU A 56 -4.51 -5.06 2.62
CA LEU A 56 -4.59 -3.86 3.43
C LEU A 56 -5.28 -2.76 2.62
N THR A 57 -6.37 -2.21 3.15
CA THR A 57 -7.06 -1.05 2.58
C THR A 57 -6.79 0.16 3.46
N LEU A 58 -6.16 1.19 2.90
CA LEU A 58 -5.88 2.47 3.54
C LEU A 58 -6.76 3.55 2.91
N GLN A 59 -7.55 4.23 3.72
CA GLN A 59 -8.35 5.36 3.25
C GLN A 59 -7.47 6.59 3.12
N LEU A 60 -7.58 7.30 2.00
CA LEU A 60 -6.81 8.50 1.76
C LEU A 60 -7.75 9.72 1.66
N PRO A 61 -7.39 10.87 2.26
CA PRO A 61 -8.17 12.10 2.10
C PRO A 61 -8.23 12.53 0.64
N ALA A 62 -9.35 13.10 0.20
CA ALA A 62 -9.55 13.59 -1.17
C ALA A 62 -9.17 12.60 -2.31
N SER A 63 -9.23 11.28 -2.05
CA SER A 63 -8.72 10.27 -2.98
C SER A 63 -9.42 8.93 -2.82
N ASN A 64 -9.36 8.10 -3.87
CA ASN A 64 -9.58 6.66 -3.74
C ASN A 64 -8.66 6.04 -2.67
N PRO A 65 -9.12 5.02 -1.94
CA PRO A 65 -8.28 4.27 -1.02
C PRO A 65 -7.12 3.57 -1.73
N LEU A 66 -6.00 3.45 -1.02
CA LEU A 66 -4.88 2.62 -1.44
C LEU A 66 -5.08 1.20 -0.94
N VAL A 67 -5.18 0.25 -1.86
CA VAL A 67 -5.30 -1.17 -1.56
C VAL A 67 -3.97 -1.87 -1.86
N VAL A 68 -3.32 -2.38 -0.83
CA VAL A 68 -2.10 -3.18 -0.95
C VAL A 68 -2.49 -4.65 -0.85
N ALA A 69 -2.49 -5.34 -1.99
CA ALA A 69 -2.84 -6.76 -2.09
C ALA A 69 -1.56 -7.61 -2.15
N LEU A 70 -1.32 -8.37 -1.09
CA LEU A 70 -0.12 -9.19 -0.89
C LEU A 70 -0.44 -10.68 -1.06
N TYR A 71 0.45 -11.37 -1.76
CA TYR A 71 0.52 -12.84 -1.73
C TYR A 71 1.89 -13.26 -1.21
N THR A 72 1.92 -13.98 -0.08
CA THR A 72 3.15 -14.38 0.62
C THR A 72 3.39 -15.87 0.45
N SER A 73 4.39 -16.23 -0.36
CA SER A 73 4.82 -17.61 -0.58
C SER A 73 5.96 -17.99 0.37
N THR A 74 5.87 -19.15 1.01
CA THR A 74 6.95 -19.77 1.81
C THR A 74 7.66 -20.89 1.05
N GLN A 75 7.56 -20.89 -0.27
CA GLN A 75 8.17 -21.91 -1.11
C GLN A 75 9.69 -21.71 -1.16
N GLU A 76 10.41 -22.68 -0.61
CA GLU A 76 11.87 -22.64 -0.46
C GLU A 76 12.63 -23.62 -1.38
N SER A 77 11.94 -24.54 -2.04
CA SER A 77 12.59 -25.58 -2.85
C SER A 77 12.94 -25.15 -4.28
N ARG A 78 12.11 -24.33 -4.93
CA ARG A 78 12.32 -23.90 -6.31
C ARG A 78 11.70 -22.54 -6.62
N PRO A 79 12.21 -21.81 -7.64
CA PRO A 79 11.59 -20.59 -8.13
C PRO A 79 10.15 -20.82 -8.61
N VAL A 80 9.33 -19.76 -8.58
CA VAL A 80 7.94 -19.84 -9.03
C VAL A 80 7.89 -19.88 -10.56
N SER A 81 7.23 -20.90 -11.12
CA SER A 81 7.01 -21.05 -12.57
C SER A 81 5.85 -20.17 -13.08
N PRO A 82 5.73 -19.92 -14.40
CA PRO A 82 4.68 -19.05 -14.94
C PRO A 82 3.27 -19.56 -14.65
N SER A 83 3.04 -20.87 -14.74
CA SER A 83 1.74 -21.50 -14.43
C SER A 83 1.36 -21.32 -12.96
N GLN A 84 2.32 -21.50 -12.05
CA GLN A 84 2.13 -21.26 -10.62
C GLN A 84 1.85 -19.78 -10.36
N LEU A 85 2.58 -18.88 -11.02
CA LEU A 85 2.41 -17.44 -10.86
C LEU A 85 1.00 -17.01 -11.31
N LEU A 86 0.54 -17.44 -12.48
CA LEU A 86 -0.78 -17.09 -13.01
C LEU A 86 -1.90 -17.50 -12.06
N ARG A 87 -1.82 -18.71 -11.50
CA ARG A 87 -2.78 -19.20 -10.51
C ARG A 87 -2.80 -18.32 -9.25
N ARG A 88 -1.63 -17.89 -8.77
CA ARG A 88 -1.51 -17.00 -7.59
C ARG A 88 -2.09 -15.62 -7.86
N ILE A 89 -1.82 -15.04 -9.04
CA ILE A 89 -2.38 -13.76 -9.47
C ILE A 89 -3.91 -13.83 -9.54
N ARG A 90 -4.46 -14.84 -10.21
CA ARG A 90 -5.92 -15.04 -10.29
C ARG A 90 -6.53 -15.16 -8.91
N ARG A 91 -5.95 -16.00 -8.03
CA ARG A 91 -6.42 -16.15 -6.65
C ARG A 91 -6.41 -14.82 -5.90
N LEU A 92 -5.31 -14.06 -5.95
CA LEU A 92 -5.20 -12.75 -5.30
C LEU A 92 -6.25 -11.77 -5.82
N ARG A 93 -6.42 -11.68 -7.14
CA ARG A 93 -7.43 -10.80 -7.76
C ARG A 93 -8.85 -11.20 -7.39
N SER A 94 -9.16 -12.49 -7.34
CA SER A 94 -10.48 -12.97 -6.89
C SER A 94 -10.77 -12.58 -5.44
N HIS A 95 -9.77 -12.61 -4.54
CA HIS A 95 -9.95 -12.11 -3.18
C HIS A 95 -10.20 -10.59 -3.15
N VAL A 96 -9.43 -9.81 -3.92
CA VAL A 96 -9.65 -8.35 -4.03
C VAL A 96 -11.03 -8.03 -4.62
N ALA A 97 -11.48 -8.79 -5.61
CA ALA A 97 -12.79 -8.59 -6.24
C ALA A 97 -13.95 -8.79 -5.26
N ARG A 98 -13.83 -9.72 -4.29
CA ARG A 98 -14.85 -9.92 -3.24
C ARG A 98 -14.99 -8.74 -2.27
N LEU A 99 -13.97 -7.89 -2.18
CA LEU A 99 -13.99 -6.69 -1.34
C LEU A 99 -14.57 -5.48 -2.08
N ARG A 100 -14.61 -5.51 -3.42
CA ARG A 100 -15.25 -4.45 -4.20
C ARG A 100 -16.75 -4.38 -3.89
N GLY A 101 -17.29 -3.18 -3.76
CA GLY A 101 -18.69 -2.94 -3.36
C GLY A 101 -18.98 -3.15 -1.86
N ARG A 102 -18.10 -3.83 -1.12
CA ARG A 102 -18.25 -4.07 0.33
C ARG A 102 -17.32 -3.21 1.19
N VAL A 103 -16.10 -3.01 0.71
CA VAL A 103 -15.04 -2.25 1.40
C VAL A 103 -14.68 -0.99 0.64
N PHE A 104 -14.65 -1.06 -0.69
CA PHE A 104 -14.35 0.05 -1.57
C PHE A 104 -15.07 -0.13 -2.91
N ASN A 105 -15.49 0.96 -3.54
CA ASN A 105 -16.06 0.93 -4.90
C ASN A 105 -14.95 1.10 -5.94
N SER A 106 -14.15 2.15 -5.78
CA SER A 106 -12.91 2.43 -6.52
C SER A 106 -11.72 2.39 -5.58
N ALA A 107 -10.56 1.94 -6.08
CA ALA A 107 -9.32 1.91 -5.30
C ALA A 107 -8.10 1.96 -6.20
N ASP A 108 -7.04 2.57 -5.69
CA ASP A 108 -5.70 2.44 -6.23
C ASP A 108 -5.11 1.12 -5.71
N ILE A 109 -5.11 0.08 -6.56
CA ILE A 109 -4.69 -1.26 -6.13
C ILE A 109 -3.25 -1.52 -6.55
N MET A 110 -2.44 -1.95 -5.59
CA MET A 110 -1.10 -2.45 -5.85
C MET A 110 -0.98 -3.92 -5.45
N TYR A 111 -0.72 -4.76 -6.47
CA TYR A 111 -0.48 -6.18 -6.29
C TYR A 111 1.01 -6.44 -6.08
N ILE A 112 1.35 -7.15 -5.00
CA ILE A 112 2.71 -7.62 -4.72
C ILE A 112 2.68 -9.11 -4.42
N LEU A 113 3.50 -9.87 -5.15
CA LEU A 113 3.75 -11.28 -4.90
C LEU A 113 5.15 -11.42 -4.31
N TYR A 114 5.22 -11.97 -3.09
CA TYR A 114 6.46 -12.27 -2.40
C TYR A 114 6.78 -13.76 -2.50
N ALA A 115 8.00 -14.10 -2.94
CA ALA A 115 8.51 -15.47 -2.92
C ALA A 115 10.04 -15.48 -2.69
N PRO A 116 10.53 -16.09 -1.60
CA PRO A 116 11.93 -15.98 -1.18
C PRO A 116 12.92 -16.63 -2.15
N LYS A 117 12.50 -17.67 -2.89
CA LYS A 117 13.32 -18.31 -3.93
C LYS A 117 13.22 -17.64 -5.29
N GLY A 118 12.43 -16.57 -5.38
CA GLY A 118 12.26 -15.78 -6.58
C GLY A 118 11.46 -16.48 -7.69
N TYR A 119 11.73 -16.03 -8.90
CA TYR A 119 10.84 -16.21 -10.06
C TYR A 119 11.67 -16.54 -11.30
N THR A 120 11.18 -17.49 -12.09
CA THR A 120 11.76 -17.77 -13.41
C THR A 120 11.64 -16.56 -14.35
N THR A 121 12.44 -16.54 -15.42
CA THR A 121 12.37 -15.48 -16.44
C THR A 121 10.98 -15.37 -17.07
N GLY A 122 10.32 -16.51 -17.34
CA GLY A 122 8.95 -16.53 -17.84
C GLY A 122 7.95 -15.91 -16.86
N SER A 123 8.11 -16.17 -15.56
CA SER A 123 7.28 -15.57 -14.51
C SER A 123 7.47 -14.05 -14.44
N LYS A 124 8.70 -13.56 -14.57
CA LYS A 124 8.98 -12.12 -14.60
C LYS A 124 8.30 -11.43 -15.80
N ARG A 125 8.32 -12.07 -16.98
CA ARG A 125 7.62 -11.57 -18.19
C ARG A 125 6.11 -11.55 -17.98
N LEU A 126 5.54 -12.61 -17.42
CA LEU A 126 4.11 -12.71 -17.12
C LEU A 126 3.67 -11.62 -16.12
N ALA A 127 4.43 -11.41 -15.04
CA ALA A 127 4.10 -10.41 -14.03
C ALA A 127 4.01 -8.98 -14.60
N ARG A 128 4.87 -8.63 -15.57
CA ARG A 128 4.81 -7.34 -16.26
C ARG A 128 3.52 -7.18 -17.06
N ARG A 129 3.10 -8.22 -17.79
CA ARG A 129 1.84 -8.23 -18.55
C ARG A 129 0.63 -8.08 -17.64
N GLU A 130 0.68 -8.72 -16.47
CA GLU A 130 -0.38 -8.69 -15.47
C GLU A 130 -0.32 -7.48 -14.52
N ALA A 131 0.62 -6.54 -14.72
CA ALA A 131 0.83 -5.38 -13.84
C ALA A 131 0.95 -5.77 -12.34
N VAL A 132 1.67 -6.84 -12.06
CA VAL A 132 1.92 -7.35 -10.71
C VAL A 132 3.39 -7.16 -10.34
N ASN A 133 3.63 -6.64 -9.14
CA ASN A 133 4.98 -6.49 -8.62
C ASN A 133 5.48 -7.79 -8.00
N LEU A 134 6.74 -8.13 -8.28
CA LEU A 134 7.39 -9.31 -7.73
C LEU A 134 8.43 -8.87 -6.70
N ALA A 135 8.46 -9.53 -5.56
CA ALA A 135 9.45 -9.31 -4.52
C ALA A 135 10.10 -10.64 -4.11
N VAL A 136 11.43 -10.64 -4.00
CA VAL A 136 12.21 -11.76 -3.47
C VAL A 136 12.59 -11.49 -2.02
N LYS A 137 12.92 -10.24 -1.72
CA LYS A 137 13.16 -9.74 -0.36
C LYS A 137 12.05 -8.78 0.04
N VAL A 138 11.77 -8.69 1.35
CA VAL A 138 10.84 -7.71 1.93
C VAL A 138 11.22 -6.28 1.51
N LYS A 139 12.52 -5.97 1.55
CA LYS A 139 13.06 -4.67 1.11
C LYS A 139 12.68 -4.30 -0.32
N ASP A 140 12.56 -5.27 -1.23
CA ASP A 140 12.18 -5.01 -2.63
C ASP A 140 10.71 -4.58 -2.74
N ALA A 141 9.83 -5.20 -1.95
CA ALA A 141 8.43 -4.82 -1.86
C ALA A 141 8.27 -3.43 -1.22
N LEU A 142 8.99 -3.14 -0.13
CA LEU A 142 9.01 -1.81 0.49
C LEU A 142 9.51 -0.73 -0.47
N LYS A 143 10.58 -0.99 -1.22
CA LYS A 143 11.08 -0.06 -2.25
C LYS A 143 10.07 0.16 -3.37
N THR A 144 9.31 -0.87 -3.75
CA THR A 144 8.25 -0.75 -4.76
C THR A 144 7.09 0.10 -4.26
N LEU A 145 6.64 -0.13 -3.02
CA LEU A 145 5.67 0.72 -2.32
C LEU A 145 6.13 2.17 -2.25
N ALA A 146 7.36 2.39 -1.77
CA ALA A 146 7.96 3.72 -1.62
C ALA A 146 8.01 4.45 -2.97
N ARG A 147 8.42 3.77 -4.04
CA ARG A 147 8.45 4.36 -5.38
C ARG A 147 7.07 4.75 -5.87
N TYR A 148 6.06 3.88 -5.66
CA TYR A 148 4.69 4.16 -6.07
C TYR A 148 4.12 5.39 -5.34
N ILE A 149 4.23 5.41 -4.01
CA ILE A 149 3.74 6.50 -3.16
C ILE A 149 4.53 7.78 -3.41
N GLY A 150 5.86 7.70 -3.50
CA GLY A 150 6.74 8.84 -3.80
C GLY A 150 6.43 9.47 -5.16
N LYS A 151 6.26 8.68 -6.21
CA LYS A 151 5.87 9.19 -7.54
C LYS A 151 4.53 9.93 -7.48
N ARG A 152 3.58 9.41 -6.72
CA ARG A 152 2.27 10.02 -6.51
C ARG A 152 2.38 11.33 -5.72
N LEU A 153 3.18 11.36 -4.67
CA LEU A 153 3.49 12.53 -3.85
C LEU A 153 4.12 13.65 -4.70
N SER A 154 5.18 13.34 -5.46
CA SER A 154 5.85 14.32 -6.31
C SER A 154 4.92 14.92 -7.36
N ARG A 155 4.07 14.09 -8.00
CA ARG A 155 3.08 14.55 -8.97
C ARG A 155 2.03 15.46 -8.32
N LEU A 156 1.57 15.12 -7.13
CA LEU A 156 0.62 15.95 -6.40
C LEU A 156 1.27 17.29 -6.03
N ALA A 157 2.46 17.27 -5.43
CA ALA A 157 3.20 18.47 -5.06
C ALA A 157 3.41 19.42 -6.26
N GLN A 158 3.84 18.88 -7.41
CA GLN A 158 3.99 19.66 -8.64
C GLN A 158 2.67 20.29 -9.11
N LYS A 159 1.55 19.57 -8.98
CA LYS A 159 0.23 20.08 -9.38
C LYS A 159 -0.30 21.17 -8.44
N LEU A 160 0.08 21.14 -7.17
CA LEU A 160 -0.39 22.09 -6.15
C LEU A 160 0.49 23.32 -6.01
N ARG A 161 1.75 23.26 -6.45
CA ARG A 161 2.72 24.35 -6.32
C ARG A 161 2.14 25.68 -6.85
N GLY A 162 2.10 26.69 -5.97
CA GLY A 162 1.63 28.03 -6.31
C GLY A 162 0.11 28.16 -6.47
N LYS A 163 -0.66 27.07 -6.29
CA LYS A 163 -2.12 27.10 -6.37
C LYS A 163 -2.73 27.31 -4.99
N LYS A 164 -3.91 27.93 -4.98
CA LYS A 164 -4.76 27.92 -3.80
C LYS A 164 -5.31 26.51 -3.60
N VAL A 165 -5.13 25.97 -2.41
CA VAL A 165 -5.61 24.67 -1.98
C VAL A 165 -6.47 24.85 -0.74
N TRP A 166 -7.47 23.99 -0.59
CA TRP A 166 -8.44 23.99 0.50
C TRP A 166 -9.05 22.59 0.67
N GLY A 167 -9.78 22.36 1.77
CA GLY A 167 -10.44 21.09 2.05
C GLY A 167 -9.43 19.95 2.29
N GLU A 168 -9.75 18.73 1.86
CA GLU A 168 -8.93 17.56 2.20
C GLU A 168 -7.63 17.41 1.37
N LEU A 169 -7.39 18.28 0.38
CA LEU A 169 -6.27 18.12 -0.54
C LEU A 169 -4.87 18.32 0.11
N PRO A 170 -4.65 19.29 1.01
CA PRO A 170 -3.41 19.39 1.78
C PRO A 170 -3.20 18.18 2.70
N LEU A 171 -4.28 17.59 3.23
CA LEU A 171 -4.21 16.37 4.02
C LEU A 171 -3.79 15.17 3.18
N LEU A 172 -4.16 15.11 1.90
CA LEU A 172 -3.65 14.08 0.98
C LEU A 172 -2.15 14.18 0.77
N LEU A 173 -1.65 15.41 0.62
CA LEU A 173 -0.20 15.66 0.51
C LEU A 173 0.51 15.18 1.79
N TYR A 174 0.01 15.54 2.95
CA TYR A 174 0.53 15.09 4.25
C TYR A 174 0.44 13.57 4.41
N ALA A 175 -0.67 12.94 4.01
CA ALA A 175 -0.85 11.49 4.09
C ALA A 175 0.17 10.72 3.24
N LEU A 176 0.36 11.14 1.99
CA LEU A 176 1.35 10.54 1.10
C LEU A 176 2.78 10.76 1.60
N GLN A 177 3.06 11.91 2.22
CA GLN A 177 4.34 12.19 2.87
C GLN A 177 4.61 11.24 4.04
N GLU A 178 3.68 11.09 4.98
CA GLU A 178 3.86 10.20 6.13
C GLU A 178 4.02 8.74 5.70
N LEU A 179 3.26 8.31 4.69
CA LEU A 179 3.42 6.97 4.10
C LEU A 179 4.80 6.81 3.44
N ALA A 180 5.26 7.77 2.64
CA ALA A 180 6.58 7.72 2.01
C ALA A 180 7.72 7.72 3.04
N SER A 181 7.61 8.57 4.07
CA SER A 181 8.55 8.66 5.20
C SER A 181 8.64 7.34 5.96
N SER A 182 7.49 6.72 6.25
CA SER A 182 7.46 5.42 6.93
C SER A 182 8.14 4.29 6.15
N LEU A 183 8.24 4.43 4.82
CA LEU A 183 8.91 3.48 3.93
C LEU A 183 10.38 3.85 3.65
N GLY A 184 10.92 4.87 4.34
CA GLY A 184 12.32 5.28 4.23
C GLY A 184 12.59 6.37 3.19
N THR A 185 11.57 7.09 2.71
CA THR A 185 11.77 8.24 1.82
C THR A 185 11.76 9.55 2.61
N SER A 186 12.89 10.26 2.66
CA SER A 186 13.00 11.55 3.34
C SER A 186 12.54 12.70 2.43
N LEU A 187 11.24 12.90 2.31
CA LEU A 187 10.68 14.10 1.68
C LEU A 187 9.77 14.80 2.68
N HIS A 188 10.05 16.07 2.97
CA HIS A 188 9.22 16.90 3.84
C HIS A 188 8.75 18.12 3.04
N LEU A 189 7.46 18.14 2.72
CA LEU A 189 6.79 19.17 1.92
C LEU A 189 5.86 20.04 2.77
N ILE A 190 5.20 19.43 3.76
CA ILE A 190 4.22 20.13 4.60
C ILE A 190 4.24 19.58 6.02
N SER A 191 4.14 20.46 7.02
CA SER A 191 3.93 20.05 8.41
C SER A 191 2.48 19.67 8.66
N ARG A 192 2.23 18.95 9.76
CA ARG A 192 0.87 18.57 10.16
C ARG A 192 -0.03 19.79 10.36
N GLU A 193 0.46 20.77 11.10
CA GLU A 193 -0.25 21.98 11.47
C GLU A 193 -0.57 22.81 10.23
N HIS A 194 0.39 22.91 9.29
CA HIS A 194 0.18 23.63 8.05
C HIS A 194 -0.86 22.92 7.17
N ALA A 195 -0.83 21.58 7.10
CA ALA A 195 -1.83 20.81 6.34
C ALA A 195 -3.25 21.01 6.89
N ILE A 196 -3.42 21.00 8.22
CA ILE A 196 -4.71 21.26 8.88
C ILE A 196 -5.17 22.69 8.61
N ARG A 197 -4.31 23.68 8.82
CA ARG A 197 -4.63 25.09 8.57
C ARG A 197 -5.09 25.32 7.13
N LEU A 198 -4.36 24.78 6.15
CA LEU A 198 -4.74 24.88 4.74
C LEU A 198 -6.05 24.16 4.43
N ALA A 199 -6.35 23.07 5.14
CA ALA A 199 -7.60 22.34 4.94
C ALA A 199 -8.82 23.15 5.40
N GLU A 200 -8.70 23.85 6.53
CA GLU A 200 -9.78 24.63 7.15
C GLU A 200 -9.95 26.01 6.52
N GLN A 201 -8.84 26.74 6.32
CA GLN A 201 -8.86 28.16 5.95
C GLN A 201 -8.55 28.39 4.46
N GLY A 202 -8.01 27.38 3.79
CA GLY A 202 -7.43 27.53 2.47
C GLY A 202 -6.15 28.36 2.46
N GLY A 203 -5.37 28.25 1.39
CA GLY A 203 -4.15 29.03 1.23
C GLY A 203 -3.32 28.58 0.05
N LYS A 204 -2.18 29.22 -0.18
CA LYS A 204 -1.23 28.79 -1.22
C LYS A 204 -0.23 27.79 -0.64
N LEU A 205 0.07 26.77 -1.43
CA LEU A 205 1.05 25.72 -1.12
C LEU A 205 2.37 25.95 -1.86
#